data_AF-A0A957YMU5-F1
#
_entry.id   AF-A0A957YMU5-F1
#
_cell.length_a   1.000
_cell.length_b   1.000
_cell.length_c   1.000
_cell.angle_alpha   90.00
_cell.angle_beta   90.00
_cell.angle_gamma   90.00
#
_symmetry.space_group_name_H-M   'P 1'
#
loop_
_entity.id
_entity.type
_entity.pdbx_description
1 polymer ?
#
loop_
_entity_poly.entity_id
_entity_poly.type
_entity_poly.pdbx_seq_one_letter_code
_entity_poly.pdbx_strand_id
1 'polypeptide(L)'
;YDPAQRRPIILIGYSGAGQIAIGATTYLKEELNAPVFVVSLGGIFGSDLGLLAADHVFHLFGADDRPQRLGKILFPGRWPVFFYSAWNRAVRLGRYTEICLGHISHSGGTGYLTTSRKLADGETHLSATVQTIAQLPYAQHELQQ
;
A
#
# COMPACT_ATOMS: atom_id res chain seq x y z
N TYR A 1 21.29 4.66 -7.07
CA TYR A 1 20.08 4.96 -7.86
C TYR A 1 20.46 6.07 -8.82
N ASP A 2 20.23 5.90 -10.12
CA ASP A 2 20.49 6.92 -11.15
C ASP A 2 19.14 7.56 -11.53
N PRO A 3 18.86 8.81 -11.09
CA PRO A 3 17.60 9.49 -11.37
C PRO A 3 17.35 9.68 -12.88
N ALA A 4 18.40 9.76 -13.70
CA ALA A 4 18.26 9.94 -15.14
C ALA A 4 17.58 8.74 -15.82
N GLN A 5 17.66 7.55 -15.22
CA GLN A 5 17.09 6.32 -15.76
C GLN A 5 15.61 6.14 -15.42
N ARG A 6 15.00 7.06 -14.65
CA ARG A 6 13.57 7.07 -14.27
C ARG A 6 13.03 5.72 -13.80
N ARG A 7 13.87 4.94 -13.10
CA ARG A 7 13.50 3.61 -12.63
C ARG A 7 12.36 3.73 -11.60
N PRO A 8 11.38 2.80 -11.61
CA PRO A 8 10.34 2.78 -10.60
C PRO A 8 10.89 2.80 -9.18
N ILE A 9 10.30 3.64 -8.33
CA ILE A 9 10.58 3.74 -6.91
C ILE A 9 9.43 3.05 -6.17
N ILE A 10 9.75 2.11 -5.30
CA ILE A 10 8.76 1.37 -4.51
C ILE A 10 9.00 1.68 -3.04
N LEU A 11 8.04 2.37 -2.42
CA LEU A 11 8.02 2.60 -0.97
C LEU A 11 7.23 1.51 -0.28
N ILE A 12 7.82 0.82 0.68
CA ILE A 12 7.14 -0.19 1.48
C ILE A 12 6.95 0.36 2.90
N GLY A 13 5.69 0.50 3.32
CA GLY A 13 5.31 1.06 4.62
C GLY A 13 4.48 0.09 5.43
N TYR A 14 4.95 -0.27 6.63
CA TYR A 14 4.24 -1.16 7.55
C TYR A 14 3.50 -0.38 8.64
N SER A 15 2.24 -0.74 8.93
CA SER A 15 1.42 -0.07 9.96
C SER A 15 1.33 1.45 9.72
N GLY A 16 1.61 2.29 10.73
CA GLY A 16 1.62 3.76 10.59
C GLY A 16 2.61 4.28 9.54
N ALA A 17 3.68 3.53 9.22
CA ALA A 17 4.60 3.89 8.15
C ALA A 17 3.94 3.83 6.76
N GLY A 18 2.77 3.19 6.62
CA GLY A 18 1.94 3.30 5.42
C GLY A 18 1.53 4.74 5.11
N GLN A 19 1.16 5.52 6.13
CA GLN A 19 0.84 6.95 5.94
C GLN A 19 2.07 7.77 5.59
N ILE A 20 3.21 7.47 6.22
CA ILE A 20 4.49 8.14 5.95
C ILE A 20 4.92 7.88 4.50
N ALA A 21 4.83 6.62 4.05
CA ALA A 21 5.15 6.23 2.68
C ALA A 21 4.27 6.96 1.67
N ILE A 22 2.96 7.04 1.92
CA ILE A 22 2.04 7.79 1.06
C ILE A 22 2.41 9.28 1.04
N GLY A 23 2.59 9.92 2.20
CA GLY A 23 2.92 11.35 2.26
C GLY A 23 4.24 11.70 1.55
N ALA A 24 5.22 10.79 1.60
CA ALA A 24 6.51 10.96 0.91
C ALA A 24 6.38 10.98 -0.62
N THR A 25 5.33 10.38 -1.19
CA THR A 25 5.22 10.24 -2.65
C THR A 25 5.13 11.58 -3.39
N THR A 26 4.51 12.60 -2.80
CA THR A 26 4.42 13.94 -3.40
C THR A 26 5.81 14.50 -3.69
N TYR A 27 6.70 14.43 -2.69
CA TYR A 27 8.08 14.91 -2.82
C TYR A 27 8.89 14.08 -3.82
N LEU A 28 8.76 12.75 -3.77
CA LEU A 28 9.52 11.88 -4.69
C LEU A 28 9.09 12.07 -6.14
N LYS A 29 7.79 12.31 -6.39
CA LYS A 29 7.28 12.57 -7.73
C LYS A 29 7.81 13.87 -8.30
N GLU A 30 7.87 14.92 -7.48
CA GLU A 30 8.39 16.22 -7.88
C GLU A 30 9.89 16.16 -8.18
N GLU A 31 10.67 15.46 -7.34
CA GLU A 31 12.14 15.48 -7.43
C GLU A 31 12.71 14.49 -8.44
N LEU A 32 12.12 13.30 -8.60
CA LEU A 32 12.79 12.18 -9.27
C LEU A 32 12.24 11.83 -10.65
N ASN A 33 11.17 12.50 -11.10
CA ASN A 33 10.51 12.31 -12.41
C ASN A 33 10.43 10.83 -12.84
N ALA A 34 10.03 9.97 -11.89
CA ALA A 34 9.97 8.53 -12.04
C ALA A 34 8.61 7.99 -11.58
N PRO A 35 8.23 6.78 -11.99
CA PRO A 35 7.10 6.08 -11.37
C PRO A 35 7.35 5.84 -9.87
N VAL A 36 6.37 6.16 -9.02
CA VAL A 36 6.40 5.98 -7.57
C VAL A 36 5.21 5.12 -7.16
N PHE A 37 5.51 3.97 -6.59
CA PHE A 37 4.56 3.01 -6.07
C PHE A 37 4.64 2.94 -4.55
N VAL A 38 3.51 2.68 -3.90
CA VAL A 38 3.47 2.39 -2.48
C VAL A 38 2.93 0.99 -2.25
N VAL A 39 3.64 0.22 -1.43
CA VAL A 39 3.18 -1.04 -0.86
C VAL A 39 2.94 -0.81 0.61
N SER A 40 1.68 -0.72 0.99
CA SER A 40 1.23 -0.56 2.36
C SER A 40 0.94 -1.93 2.96
N LEU A 41 1.66 -2.33 4.01
CA LEU A 41 1.47 -3.60 4.71
C LEU A 41 0.74 -3.36 6.03
N GLY A 42 -0.51 -3.81 6.16
CA GLY A 42 -1.36 -3.53 7.32
C GLY A 42 -1.46 -2.04 7.64
N GLY A 43 -1.27 -1.17 6.63
CA GLY A 43 -1.04 0.24 6.88
C GLY A 43 -2.28 0.98 7.35
N ILE A 44 -2.04 2.01 8.15
CA ILE A 44 -3.08 2.89 8.70
C ILE A 44 -2.83 4.28 8.13
N PHE A 45 -3.72 4.76 7.26
CA PHE A 45 -3.56 6.04 6.59
C PHE A 45 -4.89 6.67 6.21
N GLY A 46 -4.92 8.00 6.25
CA GLY A 46 -6.08 8.83 5.89
C GLY A 46 -6.16 9.17 4.40
N SER A 47 -6.63 10.39 4.12
CA SER A 47 -6.80 10.92 2.76
C SER A 47 -5.70 11.93 2.42
N ASP A 48 -4.48 11.45 2.32
CA ASP A 48 -3.30 12.27 1.97
C ASP A 48 -3.20 12.52 0.45
N LEU A 49 -2.64 13.66 0.05
CA LEU A 49 -2.45 14.00 -1.38
C LEU A 49 -1.50 13.05 -2.10
N GLY A 50 -0.61 12.39 -1.37
CA GLY A 50 0.26 11.35 -1.90
C GLY A 50 -0.49 10.19 -2.55
N LEU A 51 -1.74 9.93 -2.17
CA LEU A 51 -2.61 8.96 -2.85
C LEU A 51 -2.88 9.35 -4.33
N LEU A 52 -2.83 10.64 -4.64
CA LEU A 52 -2.98 11.18 -5.99
C LEU A 52 -1.64 11.43 -6.68
N ALA A 53 -0.53 11.48 -5.93
CA ALA A 53 0.81 11.61 -6.49
C ALA A 53 1.35 10.24 -6.95
N ALA A 54 1.13 9.20 -6.14
CA ALA A 54 1.50 7.83 -6.47
C ALA A 54 0.90 7.38 -7.81
N ASP A 55 1.67 6.61 -8.58
CA ASP A 55 1.15 5.91 -9.75
C ASP A 55 0.18 4.82 -9.32
N HIS A 56 0.54 4.09 -8.24
CA HIS A 56 -0.38 3.16 -7.60
C HIS A 56 -0.02 2.90 -6.13
N VAL A 57 -1.05 2.63 -5.33
CA VAL A 57 -0.93 2.19 -3.93
C VAL A 57 -1.53 0.81 -3.78
N PHE A 58 -0.68 -0.18 -3.52
CA PHE A 58 -1.07 -1.54 -3.16
C PHE A 58 -1.16 -1.64 -1.64
N HIS A 59 -2.32 -2.00 -1.11
CA HIS A 59 -2.53 -2.20 0.32
C HIS A 59 -2.75 -3.68 0.62
N LEU A 60 -1.73 -4.30 1.19
CA LEU A 60 -1.74 -5.68 1.64
C LEU A 60 -2.25 -5.72 3.08
N PHE A 61 -3.24 -6.55 3.37
CA PHE A 61 -3.82 -6.65 4.70
C PHE A 61 -4.15 -8.11 5.06
N GLY A 62 -4.14 -8.41 6.36
CA GLY A 62 -4.59 -9.67 6.91
C GLY A 62 -6.03 -9.57 7.39
N ALA A 63 -6.78 -10.67 7.28
CA ALA A 63 -8.16 -10.77 7.74
C ALA A 63 -8.31 -10.54 9.26
N ASP A 64 -7.26 -10.87 10.02
CA ASP A 64 -7.20 -10.70 11.48
C ASP A 64 -6.54 -9.36 11.90
N ASP A 65 -6.12 -8.54 10.93
CA ASP A 65 -5.64 -7.17 11.17
C ASP A 65 -6.82 -6.23 11.42
N ARG A 66 -7.10 -5.99 12.70
CA ARG A 66 -8.13 -5.04 13.15
C ARG A 66 -7.68 -3.58 13.03
N PRO A 67 -6.44 -3.20 13.40
CA PRO A 67 -5.98 -1.81 13.29
C PRO A 67 -6.15 -1.19 11.90
N GLN A 68 -5.86 -1.90 10.81
CA GLN A 68 -6.06 -1.33 9.45
C GLN A 68 -7.52 -0.92 9.19
N ARG A 69 -8.50 -1.66 9.76
CA ARG A 69 -9.93 -1.35 9.62
C ARG A 69 -10.31 -0.02 10.27
N LEU A 70 -9.59 0.40 11.30
CA LEU A 70 -9.84 1.68 11.98
C LEU A 70 -9.67 2.85 11.03
N GLY A 71 -8.84 2.74 9.99
CA GLY A 71 -8.66 3.81 9.02
C GLY A 71 -9.97 4.21 8.32
N LYS A 72 -10.87 3.27 8.03
CA LYS A 72 -12.16 3.56 7.39
C LYS A 72 -13.11 4.35 8.32
N ILE A 73 -12.90 4.31 9.64
CA ILE A 73 -13.74 4.99 10.64
C ILE A 73 -13.09 6.29 11.10
N LEU A 74 -11.82 6.27 11.48
CA LEU A 74 -11.13 7.39 12.12
C LEU A 74 -10.70 8.49 11.15
N PHE A 75 -10.68 8.23 9.84
CA PHE A 75 -10.30 9.22 8.83
C PHE A 75 -11.54 9.64 8.02
N PRO A 76 -12.21 10.75 8.36
CA PRO A 76 -13.39 11.23 7.64
C PRO A 76 -13.15 11.39 6.14
N GLY A 77 -11.95 11.78 5.75
CA GLY A 77 -11.57 11.88 4.33
C GLY A 77 -11.70 10.55 3.56
N ARG A 78 -11.81 9.40 4.22
CA ARG A 78 -12.05 8.10 3.57
C ARG A 78 -13.52 7.76 3.41
N TRP A 79 -14.42 8.55 3.99
CA TRP A 79 -15.85 8.31 3.93
C TRP A 79 -16.40 8.71 2.55
N PRO A 80 -17.37 7.98 1.98
CA PRO A 80 -17.92 8.27 0.66
C PRO A 80 -18.51 9.68 0.52
N VAL A 81 -19.02 10.26 1.61
CA VAL A 81 -19.62 11.62 1.62
C VAL A 81 -18.61 12.71 1.26
N PHE A 82 -17.32 12.51 1.57
CA PHE A 82 -16.25 13.44 1.20
C PHE A 82 -15.66 13.08 -0.16
N PHE A 83 -16.50 13.05 -1.21
CA PHE A 83 -16.12 12.54 -2.53
C PHE A 83 -14.98 13.31 -3.22
N TYR A 84 -14.71 14.57 -2.82
CA TYR A 84 -13.56 15.34 -3.30
C TYR A 84 -12.24 15.02 -2.59
N SER A 85 -12.27 14.20 -1.54
CA SER A 85 -11.06 13.81 -0.82
C SER A 85 -10.06 13.11 -1.72
N ALA A 86 -8.78 13.23 -1.40
CA ALA A 86 -7.70 12.57 -2.12
C ALA A 86 -7.92 11.05 -2.19
N TRP A 87 -8.40 10.44 -1.09
CA TRP A 87 -8.79 9.03 -1.05
C TRP A 87 -9.85 8.68 -2.07
N ASN A 88 -11.02 9.32 -2.03
CA ASN A 88 -12.13 8.96 -2.91
C ASN A 88 -11.79 9.22 -4.38
N ARG A 89 -10.99 10.25 -4.65
CA ARG A 89 -10.43 10.52 -5.99
C ARG A 89 -9.47 9.42 -6.43
N ALA A 90 -8.52 9.01 -5.60
CA ALA A 90 -7.55 7.97 -5.93
C ALA A 90 -8.23 6.63 -6.23
N VAL A 91 -9.23 6.25 -5.43
CA VAL A 91 -10.04 5.05 -5.67
C VAL A 91 -10.78 5.14 -7.01
N ARG A 92 -11.44 6.27 -7.31
CA ARG A 92 -12.12 6.46 -8.61
C ARG A 92 -11.17 6.43 -9.81
N LEU A 93 -9.95 6.92 -9.64
CA LEU A 93 -8.91 6.91 -10.67
C LEU A 93 -8.23 5.53 -10.80
N GLY A 94 -8.63 4.53 -10.01
CA GLY A 94 -8.06 3.20 -10.06
C GLY A 94 -6.61 3.12 -9.54
N ARG A 95 -6.17 4.06 -8.70
CA ARG A 95 -4.78 4.14 -8.18
C ARG A 95 -4.57 3.38 -6.87
N TYR A 96 -5.53 2.55 -6.47
CA TYR A 96 -5.52 1.86 -5.20
C TYR A 96 -6.08 0.45 -5.33
N THR A 97 -5.37 -0.53 -4.77
CA THR A 97 -5.81 -1.93 -4.72
C THR A 97 -5.62 -2.50 -3.32
N GLU A 98 -6.65 -3.16 -2.79
CA GLU A 98 -6.55 -3.95 -1.55
C GLU A 98 -6.27 -5.42 -1.89
N ILE A 99 -5.32 -6.05 -1.19
CA ILE A 99 -4.96 -7.46 -1.35
C ILE A 99 -4.98 -8.14 0.02
N CYS A 100 -5.87 -9.11 0.19
CA CYS A 100 -5.96 -9.89 1.42
C CYS A 100 -4.92 -11.03 1.39
N LEU A 101 -4.07 -11.11 2.41
CA LEU A 101 -3.04 -12.14 2.57
C LEU A 101 -3.51 -13.34 3.41
N GLY A 102 -4.81 -13.42 3.73
CA GLY A 102 -5.38 -14.46 4.57
C GLY A 102 -5.35 -14.13 6.07
N HIS A 103 -5.35 -15.16 6.92
CA HIS A 103 -5.43 -15.05 8.39
C HIS A 103 -4.10 -14.61 9.02
N ILE A 104 -3.78 -13.33 8.81
CA ILE A 104 -2.59 -12.66 9.35
C ILE A 104 -3.06 -11.54 10.28
N SER A 105 -2.42 -11.43 11.44
CA SER A 105 -2.70 -10.36 12.39
C SER A 105 -1.85 -9.12 12.08
N HIS A 106 -2.15 -8.01 12.76
CA HIS A 106 -1.41 -6.77 12.51
C HIS A 106 0.09 -6.94 12.76
N SER A 107 0.49 -7.56 13.87
CA SER A 107 1.88 -7.65 14.33
C SER A 107 2.13 -8.84 15.27
N GLY A 108 3.38 -9.01 15.71
CA GLY A 108 3.76 -10.07 16.65
C GLY A 108 3.93 -11.44 15.97
N GLY A 109 3.77 -12.52 16.74
CA GLY A 109 4.03 -13.90 16.29
C GLY A 109 3.02 -14.46 15.29
N THR A 110 2.04 -13.68 14.85
CA THR A 110 1.09 -14.01 13.77
C THR A 110 1.04 -12.90 12.71
N GLY A 111 2.01 -11.99 12.72
CA GLY A 111 2.09 -10.84 11.81
C GLY A 111 2.60 -11.21 10.42
N TYR A 112 2.65 -10.20 9.54
CA TYR A 112 2.98 -10.35 8.13
C TYR A 112 4.40 -10.88 7.86
N LEU A 113 5.37 -10.53 8.70
CA LEU A 113 6.77 -10.92 8.51
C LEU A 113 7.16 -12.15 9.35
N THR A 114 6.17 -12.89 9.87
CA THR A 114 6.42 -14.08 10.68
C THR A 114 6.86 -15.28 9.83
N THR A 115 7.94 -15.94 10.25
CA THR A 115 8.47 -17.16 9.60
C THR A 115 7.98 -18.45 10.24
N SER A 116 7.52 -18.41 11.49
CA SER A 116 7.11 -19.57 12.29
C SER A 116 5.63 -19.93 12.20
N ARG A 117 4.81 -19.09 11.54
CA ARG A 117 3.38 -19.31 11.29
C ARG A 117 3.13 -19.48 9.82
N LYS A 118 2.15 -20.34 9.53
CA LYS A 118 1.78 -20.76 8.19
C LYS A 118 0.31 -20.47 7.93
N LEU A 119 0.02 -20.07 6.70
CA LEU A 119 -1.33 -20.01 6.16
C LEU A 119 -1.86 -21.43 5.90
N ALA A 120 -3.13 -21.53 5.51
CA ALA A 120 -3.81 -22.80 5.28
C ALA A 120 -3.18 -23.63 4.14
N ASP A 121 -2.54 -22.97 3.19
CA ASP A 121 -1.78 -23.58 2.08
C ASP A 121 -0.39 -24.10 2.50
N GLY A 122 0.03 -23.85 3.75
CA GLY A 122 1.31 -24.27 4.29
C GLY A 122 2.47 -23.30 4.05
N GLU A 123 2.25 -22.18 3.35
CA GLU A 123 3.24 -21.11 3.20
C GLU A 123 3.39 -20.31 4.49
N THR A 124 4.61 -19.82 4.77
CA THR A 124 4.81 -18.92 5.91
C THR A 124 4.23 -17.54 5.62
N HIS A 125 3.84 -16.79 6.66
CA HIS A 125 3.32 -15.43 6.47
C HIS A 125 4.32 -14.54 5.72
N LEU A 126 5.61 -14.66 6.06
CA LEU A 126 6.68 -13.95 5.36
C LEU A 126 6.73 -14.32 3.87
N SER A 127 6.67 -15.62 3.55
CA SER A 127 6.72 -16.10 2.17
C SER A 127 5.55 -15.55 1.36
N ALA A 128 4.32 -15.68 1.88
CA ALA A 128 3.13 -15.16 1.23
C ALA A 128 3.20 -13.64 1.01
N THR A 129 3.71 -12.90 2.01
CA THR A 129 3.90 -11.45 1.91
C THR A 129 4.93 -11.09 0.82
N VAL A 130 6.12 -11.68 0.86
CA VAL A 130 7.20 -11.39 -0.09
C VAL A 130 6.80 -11.78 -1.52
N GLN A 131 6.19 -12.96 -1.68
CA GLN A 131 5.73 -13.43 -2.99
C GLN A 131 4.65 -12.52 -3.57
N THR A 132 3.69 -12.09 -2.75
CA THR A 132 2.67 -11.13 -3.19
C THR A 132 3.32 -9.82 -3.65
N ILE A 133 4.24 -9.26 -2.87
CA ILE A 133 4.96 -8.01 -3.21
C ILE A 133 5.77 -8.16 -4.50
N ALA A 134 6.44 -9.30 -4.69
CA ALA A 134 7.25 -9.58 -5.87
C ALA A 134 6.43 -9.74 -7.16
N GLN A 135 5.15 -10.10 -7.03
CA GLN A 135 4.23 -10.30 -8.16
C GLN A 135 3.42 -9.04 -8.51
N LEU A 136 3.57 -7.94 -7.77
CA LEU A 136 2.84 -6.71 -8.06
C LEU A 136 3.28 -6.07 -9.40
N PRO A 137 2.33 -5.51 -10.17
CA PRO A 137 2.59 -5.02 -11.53
C PRO A 137 3.18 -3.59 -11.56
N TYR A 138 4.38 -3.40 -11.00
CA TYR A 138 5.02 -2.08 -10.93
C TYR A 138 5.38 -1.45 -12.30
N ALA A 139 5.44 -2.23 -13.38
CA ALA A 139 5.84 -1.74 -14.71
C ALA A 139 4.69 -1.64 -15.72
N GLN A 140 3.51 -2.21 -15.43
CA GLN A 140 2.45 -2.36 -16.43
C GLN A 140 1.52 -1.15 -16.56
N HIS A 141 1.63 -0.15 -15.67
CA HIS A 141 0.84 1.08 -15.75
C HIS A 141 1.33 2.10 -16.80
N GLU A 142 2.44 1.82 -17.50
CA GLU A 142 2.97 2.70 -18.55
C GLU A 142 2.23 2.61 -19.90
N LEU A 143 1.37 1.60 -20.12
CA LEU A 143 0.79 1.30 -21.44
C LEU A 143 -0.68 1.71 -21.63
N GLN A 144 -1.26 2.51 -20.73
CA GLN A 144 -2.67 2.92 -20.81
C GLN A 144 -2.91 4.44 -20.71
N GLN A 145 -1.91 5.27 -20.99
CA GLN A 145 -2.11 6.72 -21.22
C GLN A 145 -1.64 7.10 -22.61
#